data_AF-X6GT81-F1
#
_entry.id   AF-X6GT81-F1
#
_cell.length_a   1.000
_cell.length_b   1.000
_cell.length_c   1.000
_cell.angle_alpha   90.00
_cell.angle_beta   90.00
_cell.angle_gamma   90.00
#
_symmetry.space_group_name_H-M   'P 1'
#
loop_
_entity.id
_entity.type
_entity.pdbx_description
1 polymer ?
#
loop_
_entity_poly.entity_id
_entity_poly.type
_entity_poly.pdbx_seq_one_letter_code
_entity_poly.pdbx_strand_id
1 'polypeptide(L)'
;MIGALHQLFHSNLDHSRFPSAERFAMSKALSEHILALNPPQGDGPKLRSYPAIARYYHENGNKDRAIELVELAIKSLDGPEPIPEQRKQHLLRNWLQTLANYKGEKVCYGAHCAVPHLEGAKARSEEEER
;
A
#
# COMPACT_ATOMS: atom_id res chain seq x y z
N MET A 1 -1.49 17.40 -2.82
CA MET A 1 -2.48 16.30 -2.71
C MET A 1 -1.86 15.01 -2.18
N ILE A 2 -0.83 14.45 -2.80
CA ILE A 2 -0.17 13.21 -2.33
C ILE A 2 0.35 13.33 -0.89
N GLY A 3 1.01 14.45 -0.54
CA GLY A 3 1.50 14.68 0.82
C GLY A 3 0.38 14.70 1.88
N ALA A 4 -0.79 15.26 1.56
CA ALA A 4 -1.94 15.25 2.45
C ALA A 4 -2.49 13.83 2.64
N LEU A 5 -2.59 13.04 1.56
CA LEU A 5 -3.03 11.65 1.64
C LEU A 5 -2.05 10.80 2.48
N HIS A 6 -0.74 11.04 2.37
CA HIS A 6 0.25 10.42 3.24
C HIS A 6 0.00 10.78 4.71
N GLN A 7 -0.24 12.06 5.03
CA GLN A 7 -0.45 12.50 6.41
C GLN A 7 -1.69 11.86 7.06
N LEU A 8 -2.73 11.55 6.30
CA LEU A 8 -3.97 10.97 6.84
C LEU A 8 -3.86 9.47 7.16
N PHE A 9 -2.87 8.77 6.60
CA PHE A 9 -2.71 7.32 6.75
C PHE A 9 -1.28 6.88 7.02
N HIS A 10 -0.38 7.79 7.38
CA HIS A 10 0.96 7.37 7.75
C HIS A 10 0.90 6.60 9.07
N SER A 11 1.43 5.37 9.10
CA SER A 11 1.40 4.49 10.29
C SER A 11 2.10 5.08 11.51
N ASN A 12 3.02 6.03 11.30
CA ASN A 12 3.83 6.64 12.36
C ASN A 12 3.22 7.94 12.91
N LEU A 13 2.03 8.33 12.45
CA LEU A 13 1.34 9.54 12.91
C LEU A 13 0.19 9.14 13.83
N ASP A 14 0.03 9.89 14.92
CA ASP A 14 -1.10 9.71 15.84
C ASP A 14 -2.37 10.28 15.21
N HIS A 15 -3.27 9.39 14.81
CA HIS A 15 -4.57 9.74 14.23
C HIS A 15 -5.70 9.77 15.26
N SER A 16 -5.42 9.51 16.55
CA SER A 16 -6.45 9.41 17.59
C SER A 16 -7.26 10.70 17.78
N ARG A 17 -6.65 11.84 17.46
CA ARG A 17 -7.26 13.17 17.56
C ARG A 17 -8.07 13.56 16.32
N PHE A 18 -8.02 12.76 15.26
CA PHE A 18 -8.75 13.01 14.03
C PHE A 18 -9.91 12.03 13.94
N PRO A 19 -11.17 12.50 13.91
CA PRO A 19 -12.28 11.57 13.87
C PRO A 19 -12.22 10.76 12.56
N SER A 20 -12.48 9.46 12.71
CA SER A 20 -12.18 8.48 11.66
C SER A 20 -12.97 8.75 10.39
N ALA A 21 -14.23 9.16 10.53
CA ALA A 21 -15.13 9.45 9.42
C ALA A 21 -14.59 10.58 8.51
N GLU A 22 -14.18 11.73 9.05
CA GLU A 22 -13.62 12.83 8.27
C GLU A 22 -12.30 12.42 7.60
N ARG A 23 -11.44 11.69 8.32
CA ARG A 23 -10.17 11.18 7.78
C ARG A 23 -10.42 10.31 6.55
N PHE A 24 -11.36 9.37 6.63
CA PHE A 24 -11.73 8.51 5.51
C PHE A 24 -12.39 9.30 4.37
N ALA A 25 -13.29 10.24 4.68
CA ALA A 25 -13.98 11.06 3.67
C ALA A 25 -12.99 11.94 2.86
N MET A 26 -12.08 12.64 3.55
CA MET A 26 -11.06 13.45 2.89
C MET A 26 -10.14 12.59 2.01
N SER A 27 -9.77 11.41 2.52
CA SER A 27 -8.86 10.55 1.80
C SER A 27 -9.50 9.86 0.60
N LYS A 28 -10.81 9.57 0.68
CA LYS A 28 -11.61 9.16 -0.46
C LYS A 28 -11.55 10.22 -1.55
N ALA A 29 -11.89 11.47 -1.22
CA ALA A 29 -11.90 12.56 -2.17
C ALA A 29 -10.52 12.79 -2.81
N LEU A 30 -9.45 12.78 -2.01
CA LEU A 30 -8.08 12.89 -2.51
C LEU A 30 -7.70 11.71 -3.41
N SER A 31 -8.04 10.48 -3.02
CA SER A 31 -7.72 9.27 -3.78
C SER A 31 -8.42 9.27 -5.14
N GLU A 32 -9.72 9.57 -5.17
CA GLU A 32 -10.52 9.66 -6.39
C GLU A 32 -9.98 10.75 -7.32
N HIS A 33 -9.65 11.92 -6.78
CA HIS A 33 -9.10 13.01 -7.58
C HIS A 33 -7.72 12.68 -8.16
N ILE A 34 -6.83 12.05 -7.38
CA ILE A 34 -5.51 11.65 -7.88
C ILE A 34 -5.65 10.55 -8.95
N LEU A 35 -6.56 9.60 -8.80
CA LEU A 35 -6.82 8.56 -9.80
C LEU A 35 -7.45 9.14 -11.08
N ALA A 36 -8.27 10.17 -10.98
CA ALA A 36 -8.80 10.86 -12.16
C ALA A 36 -7.68 11.57 -12.96
N LEU A 37 -6.71 12.18 -12.26
CA LEU A 37 -5.55 12.84 -12.88
C LEU A 37 -4.49 11.84 -13.40
N ASN A 38 -4.35 10.69 -12.76
CA ASN A 38 -3.39 9.65 -13.12
C ASN A 38 -4.06 8.27 -13.10
N PRO A 39 -4.87 7.95 -14.12
CA PRO A 39 -5.66 6.73 -14.15
C PRO A 39 -4.75 5.48 -14.26
N PRO A 40 -5.19 4.32 -13.74
CA PRO A 40 -4.42 3.06 -13.79
C PRO A 40 -3.92 2.68 -15.18
N GLN A 41 -4.73 2.96 -16.21
CA GLN A 41 -4.44 2.66 -17.61
C GLN A 41 -3.52 3.69 -18.29
N GLY A 42 -3.21 4.79 -17.62
CA GLY A 42 -2.31 5.82 -18.16
C GLY A 42 -0.84 5.49 -17.93
N ASP A 43 0.02 6.16 -18.69
CA ASP A 43 1.49 6.03 -18.60
C ASP A 43 2.10 6.90 -17.49
N GLY A 44 1.25 7.62 -16.73
CA GLY A 44 1.71 8.48 -15.65
C GLY A 44 2.43 7.71 -14.53
N PRO A 45 3.33 8.38 -13.80
CA PRO A 45 4.14 7.74 -12.78
C PRO A 45 3.28 7.31 -11.59
N LYS A 46 3.29 6.01 -11.28
CA LYS A 46 2.43 5.40 -10.25
C LYS A 46 3.14 5.31 -8.90
N LEU A 47 4.47 5.29 -8.91
CA LEU A 47 5.37 5.12 -7.75
C LEU A 47 5.13 6.08 -6.59
N ARG A 48 4.60 7.29 -6.82
CA ARG A 48 4.44 8.31 -5.78
C ARG A 48 3.09 8.24 -5.07
N SER A 49 1.99 8.09 -5.81
CA SER A 49 0.65 8.21 -5.25
C SER A 49 0.00 6.87 -4.95
N TYR A 50 0.26 5.83 -5.75
CA TYR A 50 -0.49 4.58 -5.68
C TYR A 50 -0.30 3.84 -4.34
N PRO A 51 0.91 3.80 -3.72
CA PRO A 51 1.06 3.18 -2.41
C PRO A 51 0.22 3.85 -1.30
N ALA A 52 0.05 5.18 -1.36
CA ALA A 52 -0.77 5.91 -0.39
C ALA A 52 -2.26 5.63 -0.58
N ILE A 53 -2.71 5.61 -1.83
CA ILE A 53 -4.09 5.30 -2.20
C ILE A 53 -4.42 3.84 -1.86
N ALA A 54 -3.47 2.93 -2.08
CA ALA A 54 -3.61 1.53 -1.72
C ALA A 54 -3.84 1.34 -0.21
N ARG A 55 -3.14 2.12 0.63
CA ARG A 55 -3.37 2.08 2.08
C ARG A 55 -4.77 2.51 2.47
N TYR A 56 -5.28 3.60 1.86
CA TYR A 56 -6.66 4.02 2.05
C TYR A 56 -7.66 2.91 1.71
N TYR A 57 -7.52 2.26 0.55
CA TYR A 57 -8.42 1.16 0.16
C TYR A 57 -8.27 -0.08 1.04
N HIS A 58 -7.06 -0.39 1.53
CA HIS A 58 -6.88 -1.49 2.45
C HIS A 58 -7.58 -1.22 3.80
N GLU A 59 -7.38 -0.02 4.36
CA GLU A 59 -8.00 0.38 5.64
C GLU A 59 -9.52 0.51 5.55
N ASN A 60 -10.08 0.82 4.38
CA ASN A 60 -11.53 0.87 4.17
C ASN A 60 -12.17 -0.49 3.81
N GLY A 61 -11.37 -1.55 3.74
CA GLY A 61 -11.82 -2.92 3.47
C GLY A 61 -11.83 -3.34 1.99
N ASN A 62 -11.52 -2.44 1.05
CA ASN A 62 -11.40 -2.78 -0.36
C ASN A 62 -9.99 -3.33 -0.68
N LYS A 63 -9.77 -4.59 -0.29
CA LYS A 63 -8.48 -5.28 -0.44
C LYS A 63 -8.05 -5.45 -1.90
N ASP A 64 -8.97 -5.79 -2.80
CA ASP A 64 -8.66 -6.01 -4.22
C ASP A 64 -8.10 -4.75 -4.87
N ARG A 65 -8.74 -3.60 -4.60
CA ARG A 65 -8.26 -2.32 -5.12
C ARG A 65 -6.91 -1.92 -4.52
N ALA A 66 -6.70 -2.21 -3.24
CA ALA A 66 -5.41 -1.96 -2.60
C ALA A 66 -4.29 -2.80 -3.23
N ILE A 67 -4.55 -4.08 -3.49
CA ILE A 67 -3.62 -5.00 -4.15
C ILE A 67 -3.25 -4.50 -5.54
N GLU A 68 -4.25 -4.20 -6.37
CA GLU A 68 -4.06 -3.71 -7.75
C GLU A 68 -3.14 -2.48 -7.78
N LEU A 69 -3.38 -1.51 -6.89
CA LEU A 69 -2.60 -0.27 -6.84
C LEU A 69 -1.14 -0.51 -6.42
N VAL A 70 -0.89 -1.42 -5.50
CA VAL A 70 0.49 -1.79 -5.12
C VAL A 70 1.20 -2.50 -6.27
N GLU A 71 0.53 -3.42 -6.97
CA GLU A 71 1.10 -4.09 -8.14
C GLU A 71 1.46 -3.10 -9.25
N LEU A 72 0.59 -2.13 -9.51
CA LEU A 72 0.83 -1.07 -10.48
C LEU A 72 1.99 -0.16 -10.06
N ALA A 73 2.14 0.14 -8.76
CA ALA A 73 3.29 0.88 -8.25
C ALA A 73 4.61 0.11 -8.44
N ILE A 74 4.62 -1.20 -8.15
CA ILE A 74 5.79 -2.07 -8.37
C ILE A 74 6.17 -2.12 -9.85
N LYS A 75 5.21 -2.37 -10.75
CA LYS A 75 5.45 -2.38 -12.20
C LYS A 75 6.00 -1.05 -12.71
N SER A 76 5.58 0.06 -12.12
CA SER A 76 6.07 1.39 -12.53
C SER A 76 7.54 1.65 -12.19
N LEU A 77 8.18 0.83 -11.35
CA LEU A 77 9.61 0.92 -11.09
C LEU A 77 10.45 0.56 -12.33
N ASP A 78 9.91 -0.20 -13.27
CA ASP A 78 10.56 -0.51 -14.55
C ASP A 78 10.25 0.51 -15.64
N GLY A 79 9.49 1.56 -15.28
CA GLY A 79 9.22 2.69 -16.16
C GLY A 79 10.45 3.59 -16.37
N PRO A 80 10.34 4.56 -17.28
CA PRO A 80 11.45 5.43 -17.68
C PRO A 80 11.84 6.49 -16.64
N GLU A 81 11.13 6.59 -15.50
CA GLU A 81 11.45 7.59 -14.48
C GLU A 81 12.83 7.31 -13.86
N PRO A 82 13.77 8.28 -13.88
CA PRO A 82 15.10 8.07 -13.36
C PRO A 82 15.07 8.01 -11.83
N ILE A 83 15.06 6.79 -11.30
CA ILE A 83 15.13 6.51 -9.86
C ILE A 83 16.51 5.89 -9.58
N PRO A 84 17.28 6.41 -8.61
CA PRO A 84 18.52 5.77 -8.19
C PRO A 84 18.28 4.32 -7.78
N GLU A 85 19.12 3.39 -8.25
CA GLU A 85 18.92 1.94 -8.06
C GLU A 85 18.75 1.55 -6.59
N GLN A 86 19.55 2.13 -5.70
CA GLN A 86 19.43 1.91 -4.25
C GLN A 86 18.03 2.29 -3.71
N ARG A 87 17.47 3.41 -4.20
CA ARG A 87 16.11 3.83 -3.83
C ARG A 87 15.08 2.88 -4.45
N LYS A 88 15.24 2.48 -5.71
CA LYS A 88 14.35 1.53 -6.39
C LYS A 88 14.26 0.20 -5.62
N GLN A 89 15.39 -0.36 -5.19
CA GLN A 89 15.43 -1.58 -4.40
C GLN A 89 14.78 -1.45 -3.02
N HIS A 90 14.99 -0.31 -2.34
CA HIS A 90 14.33 -0.05 -1.06
C HIS A 90 12.81 0.03 -1.21
N LEU A 91 12.32 0.78 -2.20
CA LEU A 91 10.89 0.88 -2.51
C LEU A 91 10.29 -0.48 -2.86
N LEU A 92 10.98 -1.25 -3.72
CA LEU A 92 10.55 -2.58 -4.14
C LEU A 92 10.37 -3.52 -2.94
N ARG A 93 11.34 -3.58 -2.01
CA ARG A 93 11.23 -4.42 -0.80
C ARG A 93 10.03 -4.02 0.06
N ASN A 94 9.85 -2.72 0.30
CA ASN A 94 8.74 -2.23 1.13
C ASN A 94 7.37 -2.52 0.51
N TRP A 95 7.25 -2.36 -0.81
CA TRP A 95 5.98 -2.61 -1.50
C TRP A 95 5.70 -4.08 -1.71
N LEU A 96 6.71 -4.93 -1.94
CA LEU A 96 6.53 -6.38 -1.90
C LEU A 96 6.08 -6.85 -0.54
N GLN A 97 6.64 -6.28 0.54
CA GLN A 97 6.19 -6.62 1.88
C GLN A 97 4.74 -6.22 2.14
N THR A 98 4.35 -5.03 1.67
CA THR A 98 2.97 -4.56 1.74
C THR A 98 2.03 -5.48 0.95
N LEU A 99 2.42 -5.85 -0.26
CA LEU A 99 1.65 -6.73 -1.14
C LEU A 99 1.50 -8.13 -0.54
N ALA A 100 2.57 -8.69 0.03
CA ALA A 100 2.54 -9.97 0.73
C ALA A 100 1.52 -9.93 1.87
N ASN A 101 1.56 -8.87 2.69
CA ASN A 101 0.63 -8.69 3.80
C ASN A 101 -0.83 -8.55 3.32
N TYR A 102 -1.07 -7.83 2.23
CA TYR A 102 -2.43 -7.65 1.69
C TYR A 102 -2.99 -8.95 1.09
N LYS A 103 -2.17 -9.73 0.39
CA LYS A 103 -2.59 -11.01 -0.19
C LYS A 103 -2.61 -12.16 0.82
N GLY A 104 -1.85 -12.06 1.91
CA GLY A 104 -1.69 -13.14 2.88
C GLY A 104 -0.81 -14.29 2.36
N GLU A 105 -0.01 -14.07 1.31
CA GLU A 105 0.83 -15.09 0.68
C GLU A 105 2.18 -14.53 0.24
N LYS A 106 3.12 -15.43 -0.05
CA LYS A 106 4.44 -15.05 -0.57
C LYS A 106 4.27 -14.44 -1.97
N VAL A 107 4.85 -13.26 -2.17
CA VAL A 107 4.87 -12.58 -3.47
C VAL A 107 6.31 -12.33 -3.92
N CYS A 108 6.53 -12.35 -5.22
CA CYS A 108 7.84 -12.12 -5.83
C CYS A 108 7.74 -11.17 -7.02
N TYR A 109 8.79 -10.39 -7.24
CA TYR A 109 8.99 -9.56 -8.43
C TYR A 109 10.47 -9.58 -8.81
N GLY A 110 10.77 -10.13 -9.99
CA GLY A 110 12.15 -10.45 -10.37
C GLY A 110 12.80 -11.38 -9.35
N ALA A 111 13.99 -11.00 -8.86
CA ALA A 111 14.74 -11.76 -7.86
C ALA A 111 14.33 -11.46 -6.39
N HIS A 112 13.40 -10.53 -6.17
CA HIS A 112 12.99 -10.11 -4.83
C HIS A 112 11.66 -10.75 -4.44
N CYS A 113 11.58 -11.29 -3.23
CA CYS A 113 10.35 -11.84 -2.68
C CYS A 113 10.11 -11.31 -1.27
N ALA A 114 8.86 -11.31 -0.85
CA ALA A 114 8.44 -11.06 0.52
C ALA A 114 7.41 -12.11 0.95
N VAL A 115 7.42 -12.45 2.23
CA VAL A 115 6.43 -13.31 2.88
C VAL A 115 5.54 -12.45 3.77
N PRO A 116 4.26 -12.77 3.93
CA PRO A 116 3.37 -11.99 4.79
C PRO A 116 3.88 -12.04 6.23
N HIS A 117 3.82 -10.91 6.92
CA HIS A 117 3.97 -10.90 8.37
C HIS A 117 2.72 -11.54 8.97
N LEU A 118 2.89 -12.67 9.65
CA LEU A 118 1.83 -13.31 10.42
C LEU A 118 1.58 -12.50 11.69
N GLU A 119 0.81 -11.43 11.62
CA GLU A 119 0.18 -10.90 12.83
C GLU A 119 -1.00 -11.81 13.18
N GLY A 120 -0.78 -12.78 14.08
CA GLY A 120 -1.86 -13.62 14.65
C GLY A 120 -1.63 -15.13 14.74
N ALA A 121 -0.45 -15.67 14.40
CA ALA A 121 -0.15 -17.11 14.59
C ALA A 121 0.34 -17.45 16.02
N LYS A 122 -0.10 -16.70 17.04
CA LYS A 122 0.27 -16.93 18.45
C LYS A 122 -0.91 -16.99 19.43
N ALA A 123 -2.13 -17.27 18.94
CA ALA A 123 -3.32 -17.31 19.80
C ALA A 123 -4.26 -18.51 19.57
N ARG A 124 -3.82 -19.59 18.92
CA ARG A 124 -4.62 -20.83 18.77
C ARG A 124 -3.76 -22.10 18.77
N SER A 125 -2.95 -22.26 19.82
CA SER A 125 -2.23 -23.52 20.07
C SER A 125 -2.22 -23.93 21.54
N GLU A 126 -2.99 -23.26 22.41
CA GLU A 126 -3.05 -23.56 23.86
C GLU A 126 -4.47 -23.91 24.34
N GLU A 127 -5.37 -24.34 23.44
CA GLU A 127 -6.70 -24.85 23.83
C GLU A 127 -7.01 -26.17 23.11
N GLU A 128 -6.07 -27.12 23.16
CA GLU A 128 -6.35 -28.55 22.94
C GLU A 128 -5.35 -29.41 23.72
N GLU A 129 -5.29 -29.22 25.04
CA GLU A 129 -4.95 -30.28 26.00
C GLU A 129 -5.33 -29.81 27.43
N ARG A 130 -6.60 -29.97 27.79
CA ARG A 130 -7.01 -29.99 29.20
C ARG A 130 -8.15 -30.96 29.42
#